data_AF-A0A841VN28-F1
#
_entry.id   AF-A0A841VN28-F1
#
_cell.length_a   1.000
_cell.length_b   1.000
_cell.length_c   1.000
_cell.angle_alpha   90.00
_cell.angle_beta   90.00
_cell.angle_gamma   90.00
#
_symmetry.space_group_name_H-M   'P 1'
#
loop_
_entity.id
_entity.type
_entity.pdbx_description
1 polymer ?
#
loop_
_entity_poly.entity_id
_entity_poly.type
_entity_poly.pdbx_seq_one_letter_code
_entity_poly.pdbx_strand_id
1 'polypeptide(L)'
;MLSTHRQKSKIGRKVYICQILVVASTILLLGWSNAWGQVKPEAKRRCKVIGRVTSVSDLRWRVNSLLCSGDRITPMNGRTVNTLCYLNGEFLDFKQSSIFDVEDKCRLPHDRVRLCTGLNPTECDGIKGPTNVPMLISPYGSSMLSTRPVISWYAVPQATSYTVVVSGYEFYWEKTVDKTITALPYPKEEKELQFFNTYKFTVLANVGDTPINSSETLVVSVLRREEQDAFAERVKQITELNLPPDEAAIWDLDAVFMARNLLNETIESLKARVRAGSQNPTIYRLLADRYLEAWLPKEALREYSKAAQLAKNTNNLDELARVQEGLKLVELYNHPPTSTKPDQK
;
A
#
# COMPACT_ATOMS: atom_id res chain seq x y z
N MET A 1 -10.46 -68.34 -6.66
CA MET A 1 -11.28 -69.18 -7.56
C MET A 1 -12.73 -69.08 -7.11
N LEU A 2 -13.62 -68.74 -8.06
CA LEU A 2 -15.08 -68.99 -8.13
C LEU A 2 -15.94 -68.63 -6.90
N SER A 3 -16.73 -67.54 -6.93
CA SER A 3 -17.99 -67.34 -7.67
C SER A 3 -19.24 -67.70 -6.85
N THR A 4 -20.08 -66.68 -6.61
CA THR A 4 -21.57 -66.69 -6.61
C THR A 4 -22.29 -67.53 -5.53
N HIS A 5 -23.51 -67.26 -5.04
CA HIS A 5 -24.65 -66.48 -5.53
C HIS A 5 -25.64 -66.22 -4.34
N ARG A 6 -26.06 -64.96 -4.18
CA ARG A 6 -27.41 -64.42 -3.89
C ARG A 6 -28.52 -65.34 -3.31
N GLN A 7 -29.19 -64.89 -2.25
CA GLN A 7 -30.65 -65.03 -2.12
C GLN A 7 -31.30 -63.81 -1.42
N LYS A 8 -32.40 -63.33 -2.00
CA LYS A 8 -33.27 -62.23 -1.55
C LYS A 8 -34.42 -62.79 -0.71
N SER A 9 -34.90 -62.03 0.27
CA SER A 9 -36.33 -61.99 0.60
C SER A 9 -36.77 -60.60 1.09
N LYS A 10 -37.73 -60.02 0.37
CA LYS A 10 -38.51 -58.82 0.72
C LYS A 10 -39.71 -59.22 1.55
N ILE A 11 -39.99 -58.52 2.66
CA ILE A 11 -41.31 -58.28 3.28
C ILE A 11 -41.12 -56.98 4.08
N GLY A 12 -41.95 -55.94 4.13
CA GLY A 12 -43.32 -55.68 3.73
C GLY A 12 -43.77 -54.50 4.61
N ARG A 13 -44.19 -53.40 3.99
CA ARG A 13 -44.46 -52.06 4.57
C ARG A 13 -45.72 -52.07 5.45
N LYS A 14 -45.69 -51.46 6.64
CA LYS A 14 -46.89 -50.89 7.28
C LYS A 14 -46.57 -49.54 7.93
N VAL A 15 -47.25 -48.53 7.42
CA VAL A 15 -47.29 -47.15 7.89
C VAL A 15 -48.39 -47.08 8.95
N TYR A 16 -48.11 -46.48 10.11
CA TYR A 16 -49.13 -46.06 11.07
C TYR A 16 -49.07 -44.53 11.20
N ILE A 17 -50.14 -43.89 10.73
CA ILE A 17 -50.45 -42.48 10.92
C ILE A 17 -51.19 -42.40 12.26
N CYS A 18 -50.64 -41.66 13.23
CA CYS A 18 -51.37 -41.29 14.44
C CYS A 18 -51.49 -39.77 14.47
N GLN A 19 -52.71 -39.28 14.25
CA GLN A 19 -53.11 -37.90 14.47
C GLN A 19 -53.09 -37.60 15.96
N ILE A 20 -52.45 -36.51 16.37
CA ILE A 20 -52.62 -35.95 17.72
C ILE A 20 -53.05 -34.50 17.58
N LEU A 21 -54.17 -34.22 18.25
CA LEU A 21 -54.95 -32.99 18.32
C LEU A 21 -54.14 -31.79 18.80
N VAL A 22 -54.36 -30.64 18.15
CA VAL A 22 -53.91 -29.32 18.59
C VAL A 22 -54.83 -28.87 19.72
N VAL A 23 -54.33 -28.85 20.95
CA VAL A 23 -54.97 -28.15 22.07
C VAL A 23 -54.34 -26.76 22.16
N ALA A 24 -55.14 -25.74 21.84
CA ALA A 24 -54.78 -24.35 22.12
C ALA A 24 -54.79 -24.14 23.64
N SER A 25 -53.65 -23.75 24.21
CA SER A 25 -53.56 -23.26 25.58
C SER A 25 -52.72 -21.99 25.60
N THR A 26 -53.42 -20.87 25.73
CA THR A 26 -52.88 -19.55 26.03
C THR A 26 -52.29 -19.54 27.43
N ILE A 27 -50.95 -19.45 27.54
CA ILE A 27 -50.26 -19.13 28.78
C ILE A 27 -49.37 -17.92 28.53
N LEU A 28 -49.79 -16.79 29.10
CA LEU A 28 -49.00 -15.57 29.31
C LEU A 28 -47.96 -15.85 30.40
N LEU A 29 -46.68 -15.95 30.03
CA LEU A 29 -45.56 -15.76 30.97
C LEU A 29 -44.45 -14.95 30.31
N LEU A 30 -44.40 -13.71 30.79
CA LEU A 30 -43.33 -12.74 30.87
C LEU A 30 -41.90 -13.26 30.59
N GLY A 31 -41.28 -12.60 29.61
CA GLY A 31 -39.89 -12.12 29.60
C GLY A 31 -38.79 -13.03 30.11
N TRP A 32 -37.99 -13.55 29.17
CA TRP A 32 -36.52 -13.49 29.17
C TRP A 32 -36.03 -13.73 27.74
N SER A 33 -35.88 -12.64 26.99
CA SER A 33 -35.10 -12.66 25.75
C SER A 33 -33.62 -12.70 26.12
N ASN A 34 -33.03 -13.89 26.04
CA ASN A 34 -31.58 -14.02 25.91
C ASN A 34 -31.18 -13.40 24.56
N ALA A 35 -30.94 -12.08 24.59
CA ALA A 35 -30.34 -11.34 23.51
C ALA A 35 -28.88 -11.80 23.37
N TRP A 36 -28.67 -12.85 22.58
CA TRP A 36 -27.37 -13.12 22.00
C TRP A 36 -26.88 -11.85 21.31
N GLY A 37 -25.67 -11.44 21.69
CA GLY A 37 -25.02 -10.22 21.23
C GLY A 37 -24.94 -10.19 19.71
N GLN A 38 -25.92 -9.55 19.09
CA GLN A 38 -25.77 -8.96 17.78
C GLN A 38 -24.62 -7.96 17.93
N VAL A 39 -23.48 -8.27 17.31
CA VAL A 39 -22.43 -7.28 17.07
C VAL A 39 -23.13 -6.16 16.31
N LYS A 40 -23.42 -5.05 17.02
CA LYS A 40 -23.98 -3.87 16.38
C LYS A 40 -23.02 -3.51 15.25
N PRO A 41 -23.51 -3.32 14.01
CA PRO A 41 -22.69 -2.74 12.97
C PRO A 41 -22.12 -1.44 13.51
N GLU A 42 -20.81 -1.38 13.67
CA GLU A 42 -20.12 -0.20 14.13
C GLU A 42 -20.46 0.90 13.12
N ALA A 43 -21.20 1.92 13.56
CA ALA A 43 -21.63 2.99 12.67
C ALA A 43 -20.40 3.57 11.99
N LYS A 44 -20.34 3.51 10.64
CA LYS A 44 -19.20 3.97 9.83
C LYS A 44 -18.84 5.38 10.27
N ARG A 45 -17.76 5.51 11.03
CA ARG A 45 -17.33 6.76 11.65
C ARG A 45 -16.99 7.76 10.54
N ARG A 46 -17.73 8.87 10.47
CA ARG A 46 -17.57 9.90 9.43
C ARG A 46 -16.45 10.87 9.78
N CYS A 47 -15.25 10.37 10.01
CA CYS A 47 -14.08 11.21 10.26
C CYS A 47 -12.88 10.71 9.48
N LYS A 48 -11.95 11.63 9.20
CA LYS A 48 -10.65 11.27 8.63
C LYS A 48 -9.85 10.56 9.72
N VAL A 49 -9.60 9.28 9.51
CA VAL A 49 -8.75 8.47 10.37
C VAL A 49 -7.33 9.04 10.31
N ILE A 50 -6.72 9.26 11.47
CA ILE A 50 -5.35 9.79 11.60
C ILE A 50 -4.47 8.94 12.51
N GLY A 51 -4.98 7.82 13.03
CA GLY A 51 -4.17 6.89 13.81
C GLY A 51 -4.93 5.64 14.24
N ARG A 52 -4.28 4.85 15.10
CA ARG A 52 -4.82 3.62 15.66
C ARG A 52 -4.31 3.40 17.08
N VAL A 53 -5.13 2.82 17.94
CA VAL A 53 -4.71 2.31 19.25
C VAL A 53 -3.99 0.98 19.10
N THR A 54 -2.80 0.87 19.67
CA THR A 54 -1.92 -0.32 19.51
C THR A 54 -1.71 -1.08 20.82
N SER A 55 -2.25 -0.61 21.95
CA SER A 55 -2.27 -1.35 23.21
C SER A 55 -3.63 -1.33 23.92
N VAL A 56 -3.87 -2.32 24.80
CA VAL A 56 -5.16 -2.55 25.49
C VAL A 56 -5.37 -1.66 26.75
N SER A 57 -4.48 -0.71 27.01
CA SER A 57 -4.42 0.03 28.27
C SER A 57 -5.42 1.20 28.36
N ASP A 58 -6.42 1.29 27.49
CA ASP A 58 -7.37 2.41 27.41
C ASP A 58 -8.74 2.03 27.97
N LEU A 59 -9.40 2.95 28.69
CA LEU A 59 -10.72 2.72 29.29
C LEU A 59 -11.88 2.73 28.27
N ARG A 60 -11.68 3.29 27.08
CA ARG A 60 -12.71 3.54 26.06
C ARG A 60 -12.41 2.82 24.75
N TRP A 61 -11.13 2.67 24.41
CA TRP A 61 -10.68 2.11 23.15
C TRP A 61 -10.15 0.69 23.31
N ARG A 62 -10.37 -0.14 22.30
CA ARG A 62 -9.75 -1.46 22.21
C ARG A 62 -8.48 -1.35 21.39
N VAL A 63 -7.59 -2.33 21.54
CA VAL A 63 -6.48 -2.50 20.59
C VAL A 63 -7.05 -2.61 19.18
N ASN A 64 -6.34 -2.03 18.21
CA ASN A 64 -6.71 -1.90 16.81
C ASN A 64 -7.85 -0.91 16.50
N SER A 65 -8.45 -0.24 17.47
CA SER A 65 -9.42 0.83 17.21
C SER A 65 -8.80 1.98 16.40
N LEU A 66 -9.47 2.39 15.33
CA LEU A 66 -9.08 3.56 14.52
C LEU A 66 -9.43 4.87 15.23
N LEU A 67 -8.48 5.81 15.18
CA LEU A 67 -8.56 7.12 15.84
C LEU A 67 -8.73 8.24 14.81
N CYS A 68 -9.55 9.20 15.18
CA CYS A 68 -9.75 10.46 14.49
C CYS A 68 -9.21 11.63 15.34
N SER A 69 -8.94 12.76 14.69
CA SER A 69 -8.61 14.00 15.40
C SER A 69 -9.76 14.37 16.35
N GLY A 70 -9.40 14.73 17.59
CA GLY A 70 -10.34 15.05 18.65
C GLY A 70 -10.70 13.87 19.55
N ASP A 71 -10.27 12.65 19.22
CA ASP A 71 -10.53 11.48 20.06
C ASP A 71 -9.81 11.55 21.39
N ARG A 72 -10.51 11.23 22.47
CA ARG A 72 -9.91 11.23 23.81
C ARG A 72 -9.30 9.87 24.12
N ILE A 73 -7.99 9.85 24.36
CA ILE A 73 -7.26 8.73 24.95
C ILE A 73 -7.38 8.84 26.46
N THR A 74 -7.75 7.74 27.11
CA THR A 74 -7.97 7.66 28.55
C THR A 74 -7.29 6.41 29.10
N PRO A 75 -5.99 6.49 29.44
CA PRO A 75 -5.28 5.36 30.00
C PRO A 75 -5.90 4.87 31.31
N MET A 76 -5.92 3.56 31.52
CA MET A 76 -6.24 2.95 32.81
C MET A 76 -5.21 3.42 33.86
N ASN A 77 -5.62 3.52 35.13
CA ASN A 77 -4.76 4.02 36.20
C ASN A 77 -3.39 3.32 36.22
N GLY A 78 -2.31 4.11 36.12
CA GLY A 78 -0.94 3.62 36.12
C GLY A 78 -0.49 2.89 34.86
N ARG A 79 -1.30 2.89 33.79
CA ARG A 79 -0.98 2.26 32.50
C ARG A 79 -0.65 3.30 31.43
N THR A 80 0.05 2.86 30.40
CA THR A 80 0.35 3.65 29.20
C THR A 80 -0.44 3.09 28.02
N VAL A 81 -1.13 3.97 27.29
CA VAL A 81 -1.75 3.64 26.00
C VAL A 81 -0.78 3.99 24.89
N ASN A 82 -0.59 3.06 23.96
CA ASN A 82 0.24 3.22 22.78
C ASN A 82 -0.69 3.40 21.58
N THR A 83 -0.32 4.31 20.69
CA THR A 83 -1.05 4.55 19.44
C THR A 83 -0.09 4.76 18.29
N LEU A 84 -0.44 4.35 17.08
CA LEU A 84 0.27 4.76 15.87
C LEU A 84 -0.39 6.03 15.30
N CYS A 85 0.39 7.08 15.07
CA CYS A 85 -0.05 8.27 14.35
C CYS A 85 0.26 8.15 12.86
N TYR A 86 -0.77 8.23 12.01
CA TYR A 86 -0.61 8.09 10.57
C TYR A 86 -0.04 9.34 9.89
N LEU A 87 -0.02 10.49 10.58
CA LEU A 87 0.50 11.73 10.01
C LEU A 87 2.03 11.81 10.07
N ASN A 88 2.65 11.22 11.09
CA ASN A 88 4.11 11.22 11.24
C ASN A 88 4.72 9.81 11.30
N GLY A 89 3.90 8.75 11.25
CA GLY A 89 4.36 7.37 11.27
C GLY A 89 4.94 6.93 12.61
N GLU A 90 4.74 7.68 13.69
CA GLU A 90 5.32 7.40 15.00
C GLU A 90 4.34 6.70 15.95
N PHE A 91 4.90 5.85 16.80
CA PHE A 91 4.19 5.32 17.96
C PHE A 91 4.26 6.33 19.10
N LEU A 92 3.10 6.65 19.67
CA LEU A 92 2.93 7.67 20.69
C LEU A 92 2.46 7.04 22.00
N ASP A 93 3.11 7.44 23.09
CA ASP A 93 2.77 7.01 24.45
C ASP A 93 1.91 8.04 25.18
N PHE A 94 0.83 7.56 25.79
CA PHE A 94 -0.09 8.33 26.60
C PHE A 94 -0.18 7.76 28.02
N LYS A 95 0.38 8.50 28.99
CA LYS A 95 0.38 8.14 30.42
C LYS A 95 -0.77 8.78 31.22
N GLN A 96 -1.43 9.77 30.63
CA GLN A 96 -2.55 10.51 31.20
C GLN A 96 -3.60 10.76 30.12
N SER A 97 -4.82 11.14 30.51
CA SER A 97 -5.85 11.45 29.53
C SER A 97 -5.46 12.65 28.68
N SER A 98 -5.60 12.51 27.37
CA SER A 98 -5.27 13.53 26.39
C SER A 98 -6.19 13.43 25.18
N ILE A 99 -6.18 14.45 24.34
CA ILE A 99 -6.80 14.41 23.03
C ILE A 99 -5.76 13.92 22.02
N PHE A 100 -6.16 12.99 21.16
CA PHE A 100 -5.41 12.56 20.01
C PHE A 100 -5.63 13.59 18.90
N ASP A 101 -4.66 14.47 18.68
CA ASP A 101 -4.82 15.58 17.74
C ASP A 101 -3.59 15.85 16.89
N VAL A 102 -3.83 16.48 15.75
CA VAL A 102 -2.85 16.87 14.74
C VAL A 102 -1.96 18.01 15.19
N GLU A 103 -2.39 18.82 16.16
CA GLU A 103 -1.64 19.99 16.66
C GLU A 103 -0.70 19.65 17.83
N ASP A 104 -0.75 18.42 18.35
CA ASP A 104 0.06 17.98 19.49
C ASP A 104 1.03 16.85 19.07
N LYS A 105 0.87 15.65 19.61
CA LYS A 105 1.79 14.53 19.37
C LYS A 105 1.66 13.93 17.97
N CYS A 106 0.50 14.04 17.34
CA CYS A 106 0.27 13.53 15.97
C CYS A 106 0.50 14.62 14.91
N ARG A 107 1.45 15.53 15.16
CA ARG A 107 1.83 16.60 14.23
C ARG A 107 2.59 16.10 13.04
N LEU A 108 2.37 16.73 11.89
CA LEU A 108 3.18 16.54 10.69
C LEU A 108 4.65 16.93 10.98
N PRO A 109 5.63 16.20 10.42
CA PRO A 109 7.02 16.60 10.49
C PRO A 109 7.22 18.01 9.90
N HIS A 110 7.93 18.88 10.60
CA HIS A 110 8.12 20.28 10.17
C HIS A 110 8.90 20.38 8.85
N ASP A 111 9.77 19.42 8.59
CA ASP A 111 10.59 19.35 7.37
C ASP A 111 9.93 18.52 6.26
N ARG A 112 8.60 18.33 6.30
CA ARG A 112 7.89 17.61 5.24
C ARG A 112 7.86 18.49 3.99
N VAL A 113 8.90 18.37 3.16
CA VAL A 113 8.95 19.02 1.85
C VAL A 113 7.79 18.49 1.02
N ARG A 114 6.94 19.40 0.54
CA ARG A 114 5.90 19.06 -0.43
C ARG A 114 6.61 18.81 -1.76
N LEU A 115 6.78 17.54 -2.11
CA LEU A 115 7.44 17.18 -3.36
C LEU A 115 6.51 17.46 -4.54
N CYS A 116 7.10 17.99 -5.62
CA CYS A 116 6.50 17.95 -6.94
C CYS A 116 6.40 16.49 -7.38
N THR A 117 5.18 16.00 -7.56
CA THR A 117 4.89 14.61 -7.91
C THR A 117 3.73 14.53 -8.89
N GLY A 118 3.53 13.37 -9.52
CA GLY A 118 2.37 13.11 -10.37
C GLY A 118 1.02 13.13 -9.61
N LEU A 119 1.01 13.17 -8.28
CA LEU A 119 -0.22 13.45 -7.51
C LEU A 119 -0.40 14.93 -7.18
N ASN A 120 0.69 15.70 -7.22
CA ASN A 120 0.72 17.10 -6.83
C ASN A 120 1.53 17.94 -7.82
N PRO A 121 0.98 18.22 -9.02
CA PRO A 121 1.72 18.85 -10.10
C PRO A 121 1.85 20.37 -9.98
N THR A 122 1.24 21.01 -8.96
CA THR A 122 1.07 22.48 -8.88
C THR A 122 2.37 23.27 -8.83
N GLU A 123 3.52 22.63 -8.64
CA GLU A 123 4.85 23.24 -8.54
C GLU A 123 5.88 22.54 -9.43
N CYS A 124 5.42 21.84 -10.48
CA CYS A 124 6.31 21.09 -11.35
C CYS A 124 6.71 21.90 -12.59
N ASP A 125 8.01 22.18 -12.73
CA ASP A 125 8.57 22.76 -13.94
C ASP A 125 8.55 21.74 -15.08
N GLY A 126 7.68 21.96 -16.07
CA GLY A 126 7.69 21.32 -17.38
C GLY A 126 7.66 19.78 -17.38
N ILE A 127 6.47 19.19 -17.49
CA ILE A 127 6.33 17.74 -17.72
C ILE A 127 6.92 17.41 -19.11
N LYS A 128 8.06 16.71 -19.13
CA LYS A 128 8.66 16.24 -20.38
C LYS A 128 7.85 15.07 -20.92
N GLY A 129 7.45 15.18 -22.19
CA GLY A 129 6.72 14.12 -22.89
C GLY A 129 7.53 12.83 -23.03
N PRO A 130 6.90 11.74 -23.51
CA PRO A 130 7.56 10.46 -23.68
C PRO A 130 8.79 10.58 -24.59
N THR A 131 9.90 9.99 -24.16
CA THR A 131 11.19 10.02 -24.85
C THR A 131 11.60 8.61 -25.26
N ASN A 132 12.33 8.47 -26.37
CA ASN A 132 12.87 7.18 -26.87
C ASN A 132 14.11 6.71 -26.09
N VAL A 133 14.11 6.91 -24.77
CA VAL A 133 15.23 6.63 -23.88
C VAL A 133 14.79 5.65 -22.80
N PRO A 134 15.70 4.85 -22.22
CA PRO A 134 15.32 3.94 -21.14
C PRO A 134 14.90 4.76 -19.93
N MET A 135 13.67 4.61 -19.47
CA MET A 135 13.20 5.28 -18.25
C MET A 135 13.18 4.28 -17.10
N LEU A 136 13.83 4.66 -15.99
CA LEU A 136 13.90 3.87 -14.77
C LEU A 136 12.50 3.76 -14.14
N ILE A 137 12.17 2.54 -13.69
CA ILE A 137 10.95 2.19 -12.99
C ILE A 137 11.27 1.93 -11.51
N SER A 138 12.40 1.31 -11.18
CA SER A 138 12.83 1.09 -9.80
C SER A 138 14.35 1.26 -9.63
N PRO A 139 14.86 1.61 -8.43
CA PRO A 139 14.11 1.91 -7.18
C PRO A 139 13.22 3.15 -7.28
N TYR A 140 12.32 3.35 -6.31
CA TYR A 140 11.33 4.44 -6.34
C TYR A 140 11.69 5.55 -5.35
N GLY A 141 11.45 6.81 -5.74
CA GLY A 141 11.65 7.97 -4.87
C GLY A 141 13.11 8.35 -4.64
N SER A 142 13.35 9.19 -3.63
CA SER A 142 14.66 9.77 -3.33
C SER A 142 15.36 9.14 -2.11
N SER A 143 14.72 8.19 -1.44
CA SER A 143 15.26 7.51 -0.26
C SER A 143 14.75 6.08 -0.18
N MET A 144 15.56 5.18 0.38
CA MET A 144 15.22 3.77 0.55
C MET A 144 15.93 3.15 1.76
N LEU A 145 15.41 2.02 2.21
CA LEU A 145 16.02 1.16 3.25
C LEU A 145 16.96 0.10 2.62
N SER A 146 16.67 -0.38 1.42
CA SER A 146 17.44 -1.48 0.82
C SER A 146 18.87 -1.08 0.43
N THR A 147 19.85 -1.89 0.82
CA THR A 147 21.24 -1.81 0.34
C THR A 147 21.47 -2.54 -0.99
N ARG A 148 20.46 -3.28 -1.45
CA ARG A 148 20.48 -4.11 -2.67
C ARG A 148 19.13 -4.03 -3.41
N PRO A 149 18.76 -2.85 -3.95
CA PRO A 149 17.49 -2.68 -4.65
C PRO A 149 17.45 -3.43 -5.99
N VAL A 150 16.27 -3.84 -6.41
CA VAL A 150 16.04 -4.25 -7.80
C VAL A 150 16.01 -3.00 -8.68
N ILE A 151 16.72 -3.04 -9.78
CA ILE A 151 16.78 -1.94 -10.76
C ILE A 151 15.97 -2.37 -11.98
N SER A 152 14.98 -1.58 -12.38
CA SER A 152 14.12 -1.91 -13.53
C SER A 152 13.86 -0.70 -14.40
N TRP A 153 13.58 -0.94 -15.68
CA TRP A 153 13.41 0.11 -16.70
C TRP A 153 12.46 -0.35 -17.80
N TYR A 154 11.96 0.59 -18.62
CA TYR A 154 11.23 0.23 -19.83
C TYR A 154 12.15 -0.22 -20.95
N ALA A 155 11.69 -1.21 -21.71
CA ALA A 155 12.37 -1.61 -22.93
C ALA A 155 12.40 -0.47 -23.95
N VAL A 156 13.55 -0.28 -24.58
CA VAL A 156 13.77 0.66 -25.68
C VAL A 156 13.73 -0.11 -27.00
N PRO A 157 12.94 0.34 -28.00
CA PRO A 157 12.94 -0.27 -29.32
C PRO A 157 14.35 -0.34 -29.91
N GLN A 158 14.67 -1.45 -30.58
CA GLN A 158 15.97 -1.70 -31.23
C GLN A 158 17.18 -1.87 -30.29
N ALA A 159 17.00 -1.83 -28.96
CA ALA A 159 18.07 -2.16 -28.03
C ALA A 159 18.53 -3.61 -28.21
N THR A 160 19.86 -3.80 -28.25
CA THR A 160 20.50 -5.13 -28.32
C THR A 160 20.93 -5.62 -26.94
N SER A 161 21.18 -4.69 -26.01
CA SER A 161 21.51 -4.95 -24.61
C SER A 161 21.26 -3.69 -23.79
N TYR A 162 21.36 -3.82 -22.46
CA TYR A 162 21.34 -2.70 -21.54
C TYR A 162 22.57 -2.72 -20.63
N THR A 163 23.12 -1.56 -20.34
CA THR A 163 24.16 -1.39 -19.33
C THR A 163 23.57 -0.66 -18.14
N VAL A 164 23.56 -1.30 -16.98
CA VAL A 164 23.12 -0.70 -15.71
C VAL A 164 24.35 -0.19 -15.00
N VAL A 165 24.34 1.07 -14.58
CA VAL A 165 25.43 1.72 -13.85
C VAL A 165 24.89 2.23 -12.52
N VAL A 166 25.60 1.92 -11.45
CA VAL A 166 25.36 2.51 -10.12
C VAL A 166 26.62 3.19 -9.66
N SER A 167 26.50 4.49 -9.37
CA SER A 167 27.63 5.33 -8.98
C SER A 167 27.31 6.17 -7.75
N GLY A 168 28.33 6.54 -7.01
CA GLY A 168 28.26 7.38 -5.81
C GLY A 168 29.65 7.91 -5.46
N TYR A 169 29.79 8.52 -4.28
CA TYR A 169 31.10 8.92 -3.78
C TYR A 169 31.98 7.68 -3.55
N GLU A 170 33.11 7.59 -4.26
CA GLU A 170 34.04 6.45 -4.21
C GLU A 170 33.35 5.07 -4.40
N PHE A 171 32.25 5.05 -5.13
CA PHE A 171 31.46 3.86 -5.38
C PHE A 171 31.08 3.80 -6.86
N TYR A 172 31.34 2.67 -7.48
CA TYR A 172 31.02 2.43 -8.88
C TYR A 172 30.89 0.93 -9.13
N TRP A 173 29.83 0.54 -9.84
CA TRP A 173 29.80 -0.71 -10.58
C TRP A 173 28.90 -0.57 -11.81
N GLU A 174 29.14 -1.43 -12.79
CA GLU A 174 28.30 -1.55 -13.98
C GLU A 174 28.06 -3.01 -14.36
N LYS A 175 26.93 -3.27 -15.00
CA LYS A 175 26.60 -4.61 -15.50
C LYS A 175 25.81 -4.54 -16.79
N THR A 176 26.26 -5.28 -17.79
CA THR A 176 25.56 -5.42 -19.08
C THR A 176 24.68 -6.66 -19.08
N VAL A 177 23.45 -6.51 -19.57
CA VAL A 177 22.45 -7.58 -19.69
C VAL A 177 21.85 -7.61 -21.10
N ASP A 178 21.35 -8.77 -21.51
CA ASP A 178 20.66 -8.94 -22.80
C ASP A 178 19.39 -8.08 -22.89
N LYS A 179 18.97 -7.73 -24.13
CA LYS A 179 17.77 -6.93 -24.40
C LYS A 179 16.46 -7.45 -23.81
N THR A 180 16.37 -8.75 -23.51
CA THR A 180 15.18 -9.35 -22.89
C THR A 180 15.06 -9.07 -21.40
N ILE A 181 16.14 -8.59 -20.77
CA ILE A 181 16.18 -8.25 -19.35
C ILE A 181 15.86 -6.76 -19.18
N THR A 182 14.79 -6.49 -18.43
CA THR A 182 14.36 -5.12 -18.05
C THR A 182 14.25 -4.91 -16.54
N ALA A 183 14.62 -5.94 -15.77
CA ALA A 183 14.72 -5.90 -14.33
C ALA A 183 15.94 -6.71 -13.90
N LEU A 184 16.87 -6.04 -13.21
CA LEU A 184 18.09 -6.61 -12.68
C LEU A 184 17.99 -6.64 -11.14
N PRO A 185 17.81 -7.82 -10.53
CA PRO A 185 18.09 -7.98 -9.11
C PRO A 185 19.53 -7.54 -8.82
N TYR A 186 19.74 -6.83 -7.71
CA TYR A 186 21.07 -6.35 -7.35
C TYR A 186 22.07 -7.51 -7.35
N PRO A 187 23.19 -7.44 -8.10
CA PRO A 187 24.13 -8.55 -8.20
C PRO A 187 24.77 -8.85 -6.84
N LYS A 188 24.87 -10.13 -6.46
CA LYS A 188 25.38 -10.52 -5.13
C LYS A 188 26.88 -10.30 -4.99
N GLU A 189 27.58 -10.44 -6.12
CA GLU A 189 29.01 -10.24 -6.29
C GLU A 189 29.44 -8.77 -6.14
N GLU A 190 28.53 -7.83 -6.38
CA GLU A 190 28.82 -6.40 -6.25
C GLU A 190 28.72 -5.93 -4.81
N LYS A 191 29.54 -4.92 -4.48
CA LYS A 191 29.57 -4.27 -3.16
C LYS A 191 28.19 -3.70 -2.85
N GLU A 192 27.71 -3.90 -1.62
CA GLU A 192 26.46 -3.30 -1.16
C GLU A 192 26.53 -1.78 -1.13
N LEU A 193 25.36 -1.16 -1.36
CA LEU A 193 25.20 0.25 -1.08
C LEU A 193 25.42 0.50 0.41
N GLN A 194 26.20 1.51 0.73
CA GLN A 194 26.54 1.88 2.09
C GLN A 194 25.45 2.79 2.66
N PHE A 195 25.18 2.62 3.94
CA PHE A 195 24.26 3.50 4.67
C PHE A 195 24.73 4.95 4.62
N PHE A 196 23.76 5.88 4.68
CA PHE A 196 23.98 7.33 4.69
C PHE A 196 24.65 7.90 3.42
N ASN A 197 24.73 7.12 2.34
CA ASN A 197 25.25 7.57 1.06
C ASN A 197 24.14 7.73 0.02
N THR A 198 24.41 8.58 -0.97
CA THR A 198 23.53 8.85 -2.10
C THR A 198 24.11 8.24 -3.37
N TYR A 199 23.26 7.56 -4.12
CA TYR A 199 23.62 6.83 -5.33
C TYR A 199 22.84 7.32 -6.54
N LYS A 200 23.50 7.29 -7.68
CA LYS A 200 22.95 7.56 -9.00
C LYS A 200 22.76 6.24 -9.72
N PHE A 201 21.53 5.97 -10.14
CA PHE A 201 21.19 4.83 -10.99
C PHE A 201 21.01 5.34 -12.42
N THR A 202 21.65 4.64 -13.35
CA THR A 202 21.64 4.98 -14.77
C THR A 202 21.49 3.70 -15.57
N VAL A 203 20.65 3.75 -16.61
CA VAL A 203 20.51 2.63 -17.56
C VAL A 203 20.79 3.16 -18.95
N LEU A 204 21.68 2.50 -19.66
CA LEU A 204 21.99 2.76 -21.05
C LEU A 204 21.38 1.67 -21.91
N ALA A 205 20.63 2.06 -22.95
CA ALA A 205 20.16 1.16 -23.99
C ALA A 205 21.18 1.15 -25.14
N ASN A 206 21.77 -0.01 -25.41
CA ASN A 206 22.77 -0.14 -26.47
C ASN A 206 22.04 -0.35 -27.81
N VAL A 207 22.06 0.67 -28.67
CA VAL A 207 21.40 0.68 -30.00
C VAL A 207 22.45 0.98 -31.06
N GLY A 208 22.88 -0.04 -31.80
CA GLY A 208 24.00 0.08 -32.75
C GLY A 208 25.29 0.53 -32.03
N ASP A 209 25.99 1.49 -32.61
CA ASP A 209 27.25 2.02 -32.07
C ASP A 209 27.05 3.19 -31.07
N THR A 210 25.81 3.66 -30.89
CA THR A 210 25.52 4.82 -30.00
C THR A 210 24.59 4.41 -28.85
N PRO A 211 25.12 4.23 -27.64
CA PRO A 211 24.31 4.01 -26.44
C PRO A 211 23.39 5.20 -26.16
N ILE A 212 22.13 4.91 -25.84
CA ILE A 212 21.13 5.90 -25.45
C ILE A 212 21.00 5.86 -23.93
N ASN A 213 21.38 6.95 -23.26
CA ASN A 213 21.24 7.07 -21.81
C ASN A 213 19.78 7.34 -21.40
N SER A 214 19.41 6.93 -20.20
CA SER A 214 18.15 7.28 -19.57
C SER A 214 17.92 8.79 -19.53
N SER A 215 16.68 9.23 -19.76
CA SER A 215 16.27 10.65 -19.77
C SER A 215 16.69 11.38 -18.51
N GLU A 216 16.60 10.69 -17.38
CA GLU A 216 16.88 11.23 -16.06
C GLU A 216 17.65 10.22 -15.22
N THR A 217 18.68 10.70 -14.53
CA THR A 217 19.39 9.90 -13.54
C THR A 217 18.56 9.85 -12.27
N LEU A 218 18.26 8.65 -11.79
CA LEU A 218 17.58 8.49 -10.51
C LEU A 218 18.60 8.62 -9.37
N VAL A 219 18.35 9.54 -8.45
CA VAL A 219 19.20 9.81 -7.29
C VAL A 219 18.51 9.33 -6.03
N VAL A 220 19.09 8.35 -5.33
CA VAL A 220 18.49 7.74 -4.14
C VAL A 220 19.48 7.71 -2.99
N SER A 221 19.05 8.16 -1.82
CA SER A 221 19.80 8.05 -0.57
C SER A 221 19.45 6.76 0.18
N VAL A 222 20.45 6.03 0.64
CA VAL A 222 20.26 4.91 1.57
C VAL A 222 20.24 5.46 2.99
N LEU A 223 19.17 5.20 3.73
CA LEU A 223 19.03 5.72 5.11
C LEU A 223 20.13 5.20 6.04
N ARG A 224 20.36 5.91 7.15
CA ARG A 224 21.31 5.50 8.19
C ARG A 224 20.85 4.21 8.87
N ARG A 225 21.79 3.41 9.37
CA ARG A 225 21.47 2.13 10.04
C ARG A 225 20.47 2.33 11.18
N GLU A 226 20.66 3.35 12.00
CA GLU A 226 19.79 3.63 13.16
C GLU A 226 18.35 3.94 12.72
N GLU A 227 18.18 4.62 11.58
CA GLU A 227 16.87 4.89 11.01
C GLU A 227 16.24 3.60 10.47
N GLN A 228 17.02 2.74 9.80
CA GLN A 228 16.52 1.45 9.31
C GLN A 228 16.08 0.54 10.46
N ASP A 229 16.87 0.47 11.54
CA ASP A 229 16.53 -0.30 12.74
C ASP A 229 15.24 0.22 13.38
N ALA A 230 15.07 1.55 13.46
CA ALA A 230 13.83 2.15 13.93
C ALA A 230 12.63 1.81 13.02
N PHE A 231 12.81 1.77 11.69
CA PHE A 231 11.76 1.32 10.78
C PHE A 231 11.45 -0.17 10.93
N ALA A 232 12.46 -1.02 11.08
CA ALA A 232 12.29 -2.44 11.30
C ALA A 232 11.48 -2.72 12.58
N GLU A 233 11.76 -1.98 13.66
CA GLU A 233 10.99 -2.10 14.91
C GLU A 233 9.55 -1.61 14.74
N ARG A 234 9.30 -0.49 14.05
CA ARG A 234 7.92 -0.04 13.76
C ARG A 234 7.14 -1.05 12.93
N VAL A 235 7.76 -1.63 11.90
CA VAL A 235 7.13 -2.68 11.06
C VAL A 235 6.85 -3.95 11.88
N LYS A 236 7.77 -4.32 12.77
CA LYS A 236 7.56 -5.45 13.69
C LYS A 236 6.39 -5.18 14.64
N GLN A 237 6.30 -4.00 15.25
CA GLN A 237 5.19 -3.61 16.10
C GLN A 237 3.85 -3.67 15.36
N ILE A 238 3.78 -3.21 14.11
CA ILE A 238 2.58 -3.34 13.26
C ILE A 238 2.23 -4.81 13.01
N THR A 239 3.23 -5.64 12.74
CA THR A 239 3.03 -7.08 12.49
C THR A 239 2.46 -7.79 13.72
N GLU A 240 2.91 -7.43 14.92
CA GLU A 240 2.44 -7.98 16.19
C GLU A 240 0.98 -7.61 16.52
N LEU A 241 0.41 -6.58 15.87
CA LEU A 241 -1.02 -6.26 15.97
C LEU A 241 -1.93 -7.31 15.33
N ASN A 242 -1.37 -8.21 14.51
CA ASN A 242 -2.08 -9.29 13.81
C ASN A 242 -3.33 -8.80 13.04
N LEU A 243 -3.20 -7.63 12.42
CA LEU A 243 -4.25 -7.03 11.59
C LEU A 243 -4.45 -7.83 10.29
N PRO A 244 -5.63 -7.75 9.66
CA PRO A 244 -5.81 -8.19 8.28
C PRO A 244 -4.72 -7.59 7.39
N PRO A 245 -3.98 -8.38 6.59
CA PRO A 245 -2.79 -7.87 5.91
C PRO A 245 -3.04 -6.70 4.93
N ASP A 246 -4.20 -6.65 4.29
CA ASP A 246 -4.58 -5.51 3.45
C ASP A 246 -4.86 -4.26 4.29
N GLU A 247 -5.47 -4.41 5.47
CA GLU A 247 -5.73 -3.30 6.38
C GLU A 247 -4.41 -2.71 6.90
N ALA A 248 -3.49 -3.56 7.35
CA ALA A 248 -2.16 -3.13 7.79
C ALA A 248 -1.38 -2.41 6.68
N ALA A 249 -1.47 -2.89 5.44
CA ALA A 249 -0.82 -2.25 4.31
C ALA A 249 -1.41 -0.88 3.98
N ILE A 250 -2.74 -0.75 4.01
CA ILE A 250 -3.46 0.49 3.66
C ILE A 250 -3.22 1.60 4.69
N TRP A 251 -3.27 1.26 5.98
CA TRP A 251 -3.30 2.27 7.03
C TRP A 251 -1.97 2.43 7.73
N ASP A 252 -1.35 1.33 8.11
CA ASP A 252 -0.26 1.34 9.08
C ASP A 252 1.11 1.40 8.37
N LEU A 253 1.37 0.47 7.43
CA LEU A 253 2.65 0.43 6.70
C LEU A 253 2.81 1.60 5.73
N ASP A 254 1.77 1.95 4.96
CA ASP A 254 1.81 3.09 4.06
C ASP A 254 2.09 4.39 4.84
N ALA A 255 1.42 4.60 5.96
CA ALA A 255 1.65 5.78 6.79
C ALA A 255 3.07 5.83 7.37
N VAL A 256 3.58 4.71 7.90
CA VAL A 256 4.95 4.63 8.43
C VAL A 256 5.98 4.97 7.35
N PHE A 257 5.90 4.35 6.18
CA PHE A 257 6.87 4.60 5.11
C PHE A 257 6.72 6.00 4.51
N MET A 258 5.50 6.44 4.22
CA MET A 258 5.27 7.73 3.56
C MET A 258 5.48 8.94 4.49
N ALA A 259 5.48 8.74 5.81
CA ALA A 259 5.90 9.80 6.74
C ALA A 259 7.36 10.24 6.52
N ARG A 260 8.22 9.37 5.97
CA ARG A 260 9.61 9.67 5.56
C ARG A 260 9.83 9.57 4.04
N ASN A 261 8.76 9.60 3.25
CA ASN A 261 8.83 9.51 1.79
C ASN A 261 9.58 8.27 1.27
N LEU A 262 9.48 7.16 1.99
CA LEU A 262 10.04 5.86 1.61
C LEU A 262 9.16 5.18 0.55
N LEU A 263 9.16 5.78 -0.65
CA LEU A 263 8.27 5.42 -1.74
C LEU A 263 8.50 3.99 -2.23
N ASN A 264 9.77 3.57 -2.25
CA ASN A 264 10.15 2.20 -2.61
C ASN A 264 9.52 1.16 -1.68
N GLU A 265 9.58 1.40 -0.37
CA GLU A 265 9.09 0.48 0.66
C GLU A 265 7.57 0.35 0.63
N THR A 266 6.83 1.46 0.49
CA THR A 266 5.36 1.39 0.36
C THR A 266 4.94 0.71 -0.94
N ILE A 267 5.59 1.00 -2.07
CA ILE A 267 5.26 0.35 -3.36
C ILE A 267 5.50 -1.16 -3.26
N GLU A 268 6.63 -1.60 -2.71
CA GLU A 268 6.91 -3.03 -2.55
C GLU A 268 5.95 -3.72 -1.58
N SER A 269 5.56 -3.04 -0.49
CA SER A 269 4.53 -3.52 0.44
C SER A 269 3.18 -3.73 -0.25
N LEU A 270 2.71 -2.74 -1.01
CA LEU A 270 1.45 -2.81 -1.75
C LEU A 270 1.51 -3.85 -2.89
N LYS A 271 2.63 -3.95 -3.62
CA LYS A 271 2.86 -5.01 -4.62
C LYS A 271 2.85 -6.39 -4.00
N ALA A 272 3.35 -6.56 -2.77
CA ALA A 272 3.27 -7.85 -2.08
C ALA A 272 1.81 -8.24 -1.80
N ARG A 273 0.93 -7.28 -1.47
CA ARG A 273 -0.52 -7.53 -1.31
C ARG A 273 -1.19 -7.91 -2.62
N VAL A 274 -0.86 -7.23 -3.73
CA VAL A 274 -1.35 -7.58 -5.07
C VAL A 274 -0.91 -8.99 -5.46
N ARG A 275 0.36 -9.35 -5.26
CA ARG A 275 0.89 -10.70 -5.53
C ARG A 275 0.25 -11.77 -4.65
N ALA A 276 -0.13 -11.42 -3.42
CA ALA A 276 -0.88 -12.30 -2.52
C ALA A 276 -2.37 -12.45 -2.92
N GLY A 277 -2.81 -11.84 -4.04
CA GLY A 277 -4.15 -12.01 -4.59
C GLY A 277 -5.21 -11.11 -3.97
N SER A 278 -4.83 -10.01 -3.30
CA SER A 278 -5.79 -9.04 -2.75
C SER A 278 -6.85 -8.66 -3.79
N GLN A 279 -8.11 -8.61 -3.36
CA GLN A 279 -9.23 -8.09 -4.15
C GLN A 279 -9.73 -6.74 -3.60
N ASN A 280 -8.99 -6.13 -2.68
CA ASN A 280 -9.36 -4.88 -2.07
C ASN A 280 -9.02 -3.72 -3.03
N PRO A 281 -10.01 -2.96 -3.54
CA PRO A 281 -9.75 -1.87 -4.48
C PRO A 281 -8.80 -0.80 -3.94
N THR A 282 -8.76 -0.60 -2.62
CA THR A 282 -7.89 0.40 -1.99
C THR A 282 -6.41 0.07 -2.09
N ILE A 283 -6.03 -1.21 -2.12
CA ILE A 283 -4.64 -1.62 -2.36
C ILE A 283 -4.19 -1.16 -3.75
N TYR A 284 -5.01 -1.41 -4.77
CA TYR A 284 -4.70 -1.04 -6.15
C TYR A 284 -4.72 0.48 -6.34
N ARG A 285 -5.67 1.19 -5.72
CA ARG A 285 -5.70 2.66 -5.75
C ARG A 285 -4.46 3.24 -5.09
N LEU A 286 -4.11 2.82 -3.87
CA LEU A 286 -2.91 3.32 -3.20
C LEU A 286 -1.64 3.00 -4.00
N LEU A 287 -1.53 1.80 -4.59
CA LEU A 287 -0.39 1.47 -5.43
C LEU A 287 -0.30 2.40 -6.64
N ALA A 288 -1.44 2.74 -7.27
CA ALA A 288 -1.50 3.71 -8.34
C ALA A 288 -1.12 5.13 -7.90
N ASP A 289 -1.59 5.57 -6.73
CA ASP A 289 -1.20 6.84 -6.10
C ASP A 289 0.33 6.88 -5.94
N ARG A 290 0.93 5.84 -5.33
CA ARG A 290 2.38 5.77 -5.13
C ARG A 290 3.14 5.75 -6.46
N TYR A 291 2.61 5.09 -7.50
CA TYR A 291 3.20 5.14 -8.85
C TYR A 291 3.14 6.54 -9.46
N LEU A 292 2.05 7.29 -9.28
CA LEU A 292 2.02 8.70 -9.68
C LEU A 292 3.02 9.53 -8.88
N GLU A 293 3.22 9.25 -7.59
CA GLU A 293 4.28 9.90 -6.82
C GLU A 293 5.69 9.64 -7.37
N ALA A 294 5.88 8.47 -7.98
CA ALA A 294 7.12 8.09 -8.66
C ALA A 294 7.19 8.55 -10.13
N TRP A 295 6.24 9.35 -10.63
CA TRP A 295 6.13 9.75 -12.04
C TRP A 295 5.98 8.58 -13.02
N LEU A 296 5.22 7.56 -12.63
CA LEU A 296 4.97 6.34 -13.40
C LEU A 296 3.48 6.25 -13.83
N PRO A 297 3.02 7.11 -14.76
CA PRO A 297 1.60 7.20 -15.14
C PRO A 297 1.08 5.94 -15.85
N LYS A 298 1.94 5.17 -16.54
CA LYS A 298 1.53 3.92 -17.20
C LYS A 298 1.20 2.84 -16.17
N GLU A 299 2.01 2.71 -15.13
CA GLU A 299 1.80 1.80 -14.00
C GLU A 299 0.56 2.25 -13.23
N ALA A 300 0.47 3.54 -12.92
CA ALA A 300 -0.69 4.09 -12.23
C ALA A 300 -2.00 3.83 -13.01
N LEU A 301 -2.01 4.01 -14.34
CA LEU A 301 -3.18 3.72 -15.17
C LEU A 301 -3.66 2.28 -15.01
N ARG A 302 -2.72 1.33 -15.07
CA ARG A 302 -3.02 -0.10 -14.94
C ARG A 302 -3.64 -0.40 -13.58
N GLU A 303 -3.04 0.10 -12.51
CA GLU A 303 -3.51 -0.16 -11.15
C GLU A 303 -4.84 0.55 -10.83
N TYR A 304 -5.01 1.82 -11.25
CA TYR A 304 -6.30 2.50 -11.11
C TYR A 304 -7.41 1.83 -11.91
N SER A 305 -7.13 1.34 -13.13
CA SER A 305 -8.12 0.61 -13.92
C SER A 305 -8.59 -0.65 -13.19
N LYS A 306 -7.66 -1.38 -12.56
CA LYS A 306 -7.99 -2.54 -11.73
C LYS A 306 -8.77 -2.14 -10.47
N ALA A 307 -8.36 -1.07 -9.79
CA ALA A 307 -9.07 -0.53 -8.63
C ALA A 307 -10.51 -0.14 -8.97
N ALA A 308 -10.74 0.53 -10.11
CA ALA A 308 -12.06 0.94 -10.58
C ALA A 308 -12.95 -0.27 -10.84
N GLN A 309 -12.41 -1.32 -11.46
CA GLN A 309 -13.13 -2.57 -11.68
C GLN A 309 -13.56 -3.21 -10.36
N LEU A 310 -12.64 -3.35 -9.41
CA LEU A 310 -12.91 -3.97 -8.10
C LEU A 310 -13.89 -3.13 -7.26
N ALA A 311 -13.76 -1.80 -7.29
CA ALA A 311 -14.66 -0.90 -6.57
C ALA A 311 -16.09 -0.96 -7.13
N LYS A 312 -16.26 -1.03 -8.46
CA LYS A 312 -17.57 -1.25 -9.08
C LYS A 312 -18.17 -2.60 -8.68
N ASN A 313 -17.37 -3.68 -8.77
CA ASN A 313 -17.82 -5.03 -8.43
C ASN A 313 -18.24 -5.18 -6.96
N THR A 314 -17.63 -4.40 -6.07
CA THR A 314 -17.94 -4.39 -4.63
C THR A 314 -18.92 -3.29 -4.22
N ASN A 315 -19.45 -2.52 -5.18
CA ASN A 315 -20.29 -1.34 -4.97
C ASN A 315 -19.69 -0.32 -3.97
N ASN A 316 -18.36 -0.19 -3.96
CA ASN A 316 -17.65 0.76 -3.13
C ASN A 316 -17.54 2.12 -3.84
N LEU A 317 -18.63 2.89 -3.79
CA LEU A 317 -18.75 4.17 -4.49
C LEU A 317 -17.74 5.22 -3.98
N ASP A 318 -17.44 5.23 -2.68
CA ASP A 318 -16.46 6.13 -2.07
C ASP A 318 -15.06 5.90 -2.69
N GLU A 319 -14.66 4.64 -2.83
CA GLU A 319 -13.37 4.29 -3.41
C GLU A 319 -13.35 4.53 -4.92
N LEU A 320 -14.46 4.23 -5.61
CA LEU A 320 -14.58 4.49 -7.04
C LEU A 320 -14.40 5.98 -7.37
N ALA A 321 -14.94 6.88 -6.55
CA ALA A 321 -14.76 8.32 -6.71
C ALA A 321 -13.28 8.72 -6.61
N ARG A 322 -12.56 8.22 -5.60
CA ARG A 322 -11.12 8.48 -5.43
C ARG A 322 -10.29 7.94 -6.59
N VAL A 323 -10.64 6.75 -7.09
CA VAL A 323 -9.98 6.17 -8.28
C VAL A 323 -10.22 7.04 -9.52
N GLN A 324 -11.42 7.59 -9.70
CA GLN A 324 -11.74 8.47 -10.82
C GLN A 324 -10.97 9.80 -10.76
N GLU A 325 -10.72 10.35 -9.57
CA GLU A 325 -9.85 11.51 -9.39
C GLU A 325 -8.41 11.20 -9.85
N GLY A 326 -7.88 10.05 -9.43
CA GLY A 326 -6.55 9.59 -9.86
C GLY A 326 -6.44 9.37 -11.36
N LEU A 327 -7.45 8.76 -12.00
CA LEU A 327 -7.48 8.56 -13.44
C LEU A 327 -7.47 9.88 -14.24
N LYS A 328 -8.16 10.92 -13.75
CA LYS A 328 -8.12 12.26 -14.37
C LYS A 328 -6.70 12.85 -14.36
N LEU A 329 -5.94 12.64 -13.27
CA LEU A 329 -4.54 13.06 -13.21
C LEU A 329 -3.69 12.30 -14.24
N VAL A 330 -3.87 10.97 -14.35
CA VAL A 330 -3.16 10.17 -15.36
C VAL A 330 -3.46 10.63 -16.79
N GLU A 331 -4.73 10.96 -17.09
CA GLU A 331 -5.14 11.46 -18.41
C GLU A 331 -4.44 12.78 -18.76
N LEU A 332 -4.30 13.69 -17.80
CA LEU A 332 -3.56 14.95 -17.96
C LEU A 332 -2.10 14.71 -18.37
N TYR A 333 -1.43 13.69 -17.81
CA TYR A 333 -0.04 13.37 -18.16
C TYR A 333 0.10 12.71 -19.53
N ASN A 334 -0.88 11.90 -19.94
CA ASN A 334 -0.84 11.23 -21.24
C ASN A 334 -1.28 12.16 -22.39
N HIS A 335 -2.05 13.22 -22.10
CA HIS A 335 -2.48 14.23 -23.07
C HIS A 335 -2.23 15.63 -22.51
N PRO A 336 -0.95 16.07 -22.40
CA PRO A 336 -0.66 17.39 -21.88
C PRO A 336 -1.35 18.44 -22.78
N PRO A 337 -1.98 19.47 -22.20
CA PRO A 337 -2.63 20.51 -22.99
C PRO A 337 -1.62 21.10 -23.98
N THR A 338 -1.99 21.13 -25.26
CA THR A 338 -1.18 21.78 -26.30
C THR A 338 -0.98 23.23 -25.93
N SER A 339 0.27 23.63 -25.71
CA SER A 339 0.65 25.03 -25.51
C SER A 339 0.16 25.86 -26.71
N THR A 340 -0.89 26.64 -26.52
CA THR A 340 -1.21 27.75 -27.42
C THR A 340 -0.08 28.77 -27.29
N LYS A 341 0.73 28.92 -28.36
CA LYS A 341 1.72 30.00 -28.44
C LYS A 341 1.01 31.35 -28.24
N PRO A 342 1.54 32.27 -27.41
CA PRO A 342 0.98 33.60 -27.22
C PRO A 342 0.95 34.46 -28.50
N ASP A 343 1.68 34.09 -29.55
CA ASP A 343 1.91 34.94 -30.73
C ASP A 343 0.87 34.80 -31.86
N GLN A 344 -0.38 34.44 -31.53
CA GLN A 344 -1.50 34.46 -32.50
C GLN A 344 -2.72 35.20 -31.96
N LYS A 345 -2.53 36.45 -31.52
CA LYS A 345 -3.61 37.42 -31.38
C LYS A 345 -3.32 38.68 -32.18
#